data_AF-A0A959RQY7-F1
#
_entry.id   AF-A0A959RQY7-F1
#
_cell.length_a   1.000
_cell.length_b   1.000
_cell.length_c   1.000
_cell.angle_alpha   90.00
_cell.angle_beta   90.00
_cell.angle_gamma   90.00
#
_symmetry.space_group_name_H-M   'P 1'
#
loop_
_entity.id
_entity.type
_entity.pdbx_description
1 polymer ?
#
loop_
_entity_poly.entity_id
_entity_poly.type
_entity_poly.pdbx_seq_one_letter_code
_entity_poly.pdbx_strand_id
1 'polypeptide(L)'
;YNSKLLREASYYVAVDQMKKNELEAAKNNFKICEENSRIFDKDEEEESGFLINSLVYLARINDQQGNFGEAIKIYKELLTLRDYGGSHEKAKKALKNIK
;
A
#
# COMPACT_ATOMS: atom_id res chain seq x y z
N TYR A 1 -4.09 -15.99 -17.29
CA TYR A 1 -3.41 -14.77 -16.84
C TYR A 1 -2.62 -15.11 -15.58
N ASN A 2 -1.32 -14.80 -15.52
CA ASN A 2 -0.50 -15.06 -14.33
C ASN A 2 -0.72 -13.92 -13.33
N SER A 3 -1.30 -14.24 -12.19
CA SER A 3 -1.66 -13.32 -11.11
C SER A 3 -0.44 -12.59 -10.49
N LYS A 4 0.76 -13.16 -10.58
CA LYS A 4 2.01 -12.47 -10.19
C LYS A 4 2.34 -11.30 -11.12
N LEU A 5 2.16 -11.47 -12.44
CA LEU A 5 2.30 -10.38 -13.40
C LEU A 5 1.26 -9.28 -13.14
N LEU A 6 0.03 -9.65 -12.77
CA LEU A 6 -1.01 -8.67 -12.46
C LEU A 6 -0.65 -7.82 -11.22
N ARG A 7 -0.11 -8.44 -10.16
CA ARG A 7 0.41 -7.73 -8.98
C ARG A 7 1.45 -6.67 -9.39
N GLU A 8 2.46 -7.07 -10.15
CA GLU A 8 3.56 -6.17 -10.52
C GLU A 8 3.10 -5.07 -11.48
N ALA A 9 2.28 -5.42 -12.48
CA ALA A 9 1.71 -4.46 -13.43
C ALA A 9 0.84 -3.42 -12.72
N SER A 10 -0.08 -3.85 -11.85
CA SER A 10 -0.95 -2.94 -11.09
C SER A 10 -0.14 -2.01 -10.18
N TYR A 11 0.93 -2.51 -9.53
CA TYR A 11 1.83 -1.66 -8.74
C TYR A 11 2.46 -0.55 -9.58
N TYR A 12 3.11 -0.89 -10.70
CA TYR A 12 3.81 0.12 -11.50
C TYR A 12 2.85 1.11 -12.17
N VAL A 13 1.67 0.66 -12.59
CA VAL A 13 0.59 1.55 -13.08
C VAL A 13 0.16 2.52 -11.97
N ALA A 14 -0.08 2.02 -10.75
CA ALA A 14 -0.47 2.87 -9.64
C ALA A 14 0.61 3.91 -9.27
N VAL A 15 1.89 3.52 -9.31
CA VAL A 15 3.02 4.44 -9.08
C VAL A 15 3.08 5.55 -10.13
N ASP A 16 2.82 5.24 -11.40
CA ASP A 16 2.73 6.25 -12.46
C ASP A 16 1.54 7.19 -12.24
N GLN A 17 0.38 6.64 -11.88
CA GLN A 17 -0.83 7.41 -11.56
C GLN A 17 -0.62 8.35 -10.36
N MET A 18 0.13 7.92 -9.33
CA MET A 18 0.54 8.79 -8.22
C MET A 18 1.37 10.00 -8.70
N LYS A 19 2.28 9.81 -9.66
CA LYS A 19 3.08 10.91 -10.23
C LYS A 19 2.21 11.90 -11.00
N LYS A 20 1.12 11.42 -11.59
CA LYS A 20 0.12 12.23 -12.32
C LYS A 20 -0.96 12.83 -11.40
N ASN A 21 -0.90 12.57 -10.09
CA ASN A 21 -1.92 12.95 -9.12
C ASN A 21 -3.33 12.36 -9.41
N GLU A 22 -3.38 11.23 -10.10
CA GLU A 22 -4.60 10.47 -10.42
C GLU A 22 -4.97 9.55 -9.25
N LEU A 23 -5.31 10.15 -8.10
CA LEU A 23 -5.38 9.44 -6.81
C LEU A 23 -6.40 8.28 -6.78
N GLU A 24 -7.59 8.45 -7.35
CA GLU A 24 -8.60 7.37 -7.39
C GLU A 24 -8.15 6.19 -8.24
N ALA A 25 -7.56 6.47 -9.40
CA ALA A 25 -7.04 5.43 -10.28
C ALA A 25 -5.86 4.69 -9.61
N ALA A 26 -4.95 5.43 -8.99
CA ALA A 26 -3.85 4.88 -8.22
C ALA A 26 -4.36 4.01 -7.06
N LYS A 27 -5.36 4.48 -6.31
CA LYS A 27 -5.97 3.74 -5.20
C LYS A 27 -6.53 2.40 -5.66
N ASN A 28 -7.25 2.38 -6.79
CA ASN A 28 -7.81 1.14 -7.33
C ASN A 28 -6.72 0.15 -7.74
N ASN A 29 -5.66 0.61 -8.42
CA ASN A 29 -4.57 -0.28 -8.81
C ASN A 29 -3.74 -0.75 -7.62
N PHE A 30 -3.51 0.08 -6.59
CA PHE A 30 -2.86 -0.38 -5.36
C PHE A 30 -3.70 -1.40 -4.59
N LYS A 31 -5.04 -1.29 -4.59
CA LYS A 31 -5.92 -2.33 -4.03
C LYS A 31 -5.76 -3.66 -4.77
N ILE A 32 -5.75 -3.63 -6.10
CA ILE A 32 -5.53 -4.84 -6.92
C ILE A 32 -4.17 -5.46 -6.57
N CYS A 33 -3.10 -4.65 -6.47
CA CYS A 33 -1.78 -5.12 -6.08
C CYS A 33 -1.79 -5.74 -4.69
N GLU A 34 -2.41 -5.07 -3.71
CA GLU A 34 -2.50 -5.50 -2.32
C GLU A 34 -3.25 -6.83 -2.19
N GLU A 35 -4.44 -6.94 -2.79
CA GLU A 35 -5.27 -8.15 -2.76
C GLU A 35 -4.53 -9.34 -3.38
N ASN A 36 -3.87 -9.13 -4.52
CA ASN A 36 -3.07 -10.17 -5.16
C ASN A 36 -1.84 -10.53 -4.30
N SER A 37 -1.17 -9.54 -3.70
CA SER A 37 -0.01 -9.80 -2.84
C SER A 37 -0.40 -10.66 -1.64
N ARG A 38 -1.55 -10.39 -0.99
CA ARG A 38 -2.05 -11.23 0.10
C ARG A 38 -2.40 -12.66 -0.31
N ILE A 39 -2.62 -12.93 -1.59
CA ILE A 39 -2.83 -14.31 -2.07
C ILE A 39 -1.48 -15.02 -2.22
N PHE A 40 -0.48 -14.36 -2.82
CA PHE A 40 0.84 -14.98 -3.08
C PHE A 40 1.73 -15.05 -1.86
N ASP A 41 1.71 -14.04 -1.02
CA ASP A 41 2.64 -13.91 0.10
C ASP A 41 2.24 -14.82 1.28
N LYS A 42 1.10 -15.51 1.21
CA LYS A 42 0.64 -16.45 2.26
C LYS A 42 1.55 -17.65 2.46
N ASP A 43 2.16 -18.11 1.37
CA ASP A 43 3.02 -19.29 1.36
C ASP A 43 4.51 -18.90 1.40
N GLU A 44 4.80 -17.60 1.54
CA GLU A 44 6.16 -17.05 1.59
C GLU A 44 6.58 -16.81 3.05
N GLU A 45 7.89 -16.83 3.30
CA GLU A 45 8.44 -16.56 4.65
C GLU A 45 8.23 -15.11 5.10
N GLU A 46 8.13 -14.18 4.15
CA GLU A 46 8.04 -12.75 4.38
C GLU A 46 7.08 -12.07 3.39
N GLU A 47 6.41 -11.02 3.84
CA GLU A 47 5.53 -10.24 2.97
C GLU A 47 6.29 -9.58 1.82
N SER A 48 5.74 -9.56 0.61
CA SER A 48 6.42 -8.91 -0.50
C SER A 48 6.54 -7.39 -0.29
N GLY A 49 7.59 -6.80 -0.89
CA GLY A 49 7.69 -5.35 -0.97
C GLY A 49 6.53 -4.70 -1.72
N PHE A 50 5.85 -5.46 -2.60
CA PHE A 50 4.63 -5.04 -3.28
C PHE A 50 3.48 -4.84 -2.31
N LEU A 51 3.24 -5.79 -1.38
CA LEU A 51 2.22 -5.64 -0.35
C LEU A 51 2.48 -4.39 0.50
N ILE A 52 3.68 -4.30 1.07
CA ILE A 52 4.03 -3.24 2.03
C ILE A 52 3.98 -1.87 1.38
N ASN A 53 4.56 -1.71 0.19
CA ASN A 53 4.52 -0.42 -0.50
C ASN A 53 3.10 -0.04 -0.93
N SER A 54 2.27 -1.01 -1.36
CA SER A 54 0.88 -0.73 -1.73
C SER A 54 0.09 -0.21 -0.52
N LEU A 55 0.26 -0.83 0.65
CA LEU A 55 -0.33 -0.34 1.91
C LEU A 55 0.18 1.06 2.28
N VAL A 56 1.47 1.35 2.13
CA VAL A 56 2.01 2.70 2.35
C VAL A 56 1.32 3.73 1.45
N TYR A 57 1.15 3.42 0.16
CA TYR A 57 0.47 4.34 -0.77
C TYR A 57 -1.02 4.45 -0.48
N LEU A 58 -1.72 3.35 -0.19
CA LEU A 58 -3.15 3.36 0.16
C LEU A 58 -3.41 4.18 1.42
N ALA A 59 -2.57 4.06 2.45
CA ALA A 59 -2.69 4.87 3.65
C ALA A 59 -2.52 6.36 3.35
N ARG A 60 -1.50 6.72 2.54
CA ARG A 60 -1.24 8.11 2.12
C ARG A 60 -2.36 8.69 1.27
N ILE A 61 -2.93 7.91 0.35
CA ILE A 61 -4.07 8.36 -0.46
C ILE A 61 -5.29 8.60 0.43
N ASN A 62 -5.60 7.68 1.35
CA ASN A 62 -6.72 7.87 2.27
C ASN A 62 -6.50 9.11 3.16
N ASP A 63 -5.30 9.32 3.68
CA ASP A 63 -4.92 10.51 4.45
C ASP A 63 -5.13 11.79 3.62
N GLN A 64 -4.59 11.85 2.39
CA GLN A 64 -4.75 12.98 1.47
C GLN A 64 -6.22 13.28 1.10
N GLN A 65 -7.08 12.25 1.11
CA GLN A 65 -8.50 12.36 0.81
C GLN A 65 -9.38 12.70 2.04
N GLY A 66 -8.80 12.84 3.22
CA GLY A 66 -9.55 13.04 4.47
C GLY A 66 -10.20 11.76 5.02
N ASN A 67 -9.87 10.60 4.46
CA ASN A 67 -10.34 9.29 4.92
C ASN A 67 -9.47 8.78 6.09
N PHE A 68 -9.35 9.58 7.15
CA PHE A 68 -8.38 9.36 8.22
C PHE A 68 -8.55 8.04 8.97
N GLY A 69 -9.79 7.58 9.16
CA GLY A 69 -10.07 6.30 9.82
C GLY A 69 -9.43 5.11 9.09
N GLU A 70 -9.57 5.08 7.76
CA GLU A 70 -8.96 4.03 6.94
C GLU A 70 -7.44 4.18 6.87
N ALA A 71 -6.94 5.41 6.76
CA ALA A 71 -5.50 5.68 6.80
C ALA A 71 -4.85 5.17 8.10
N ILE A 72 -5.45 5.47 9.27
CA ILE A 72 -4.97 5.02 10.58
C ILE A 72 -4.95 3.50 10.65
N LYS A 73 -6.02 2.84 10.18
CA LYS A 73 -6.11 1.38 10.16
C LYS A 73 -4.95 0.77 9.37
N ILE A 74 -4.69 1.28 8.15
CA ILE A 74 -3.61 0.78 7.30
C ILE A 74 -2.24 1.09 7.90
N TYR A 75 -2.02 2.29 8.48
CA TYR A 75 -0.76 2.61 9.13
C TYR A 75 -0.49 1.73 10.35
N LYS A 76 -1.52 1.36 11.12
CA LYS A 76 -1.36 0.41 12.23
C LYS A 76 -1.04 -0.99 11.74
N GLU A 77 -1.67 -1.43 10.66
CA GLU A 77 -1.35 -2.70 10.01
C GLU A 77 0.11 -2.74 9.53
N LEU A 78 0.61 -1.67 8.93
CA LEU A 78 2.01 -1.58 8.50
C LEU A 78 3.02 -1.82 9.63
N LEU A 79 2.64 -1.56 10.90
CA LEU A 79 3.48 -1.80 12.06
C LEU A 79 3.47 -3.26 12.53
N THR A 80 2.53 -4.08 12.04
CA THR A 80 2.46 -5.52 12.34
C THR A 80 3.14 -6.38 11.29
N LEU A 81 3.40 -5.83 10.09
CA LEU A 81 4.14 -6.48 9.02
C LEU A 81 5.65 -6.24 9.19
N ARG A 82 6.49 -6.97 8.45
CA ARG A 82 7.94 -6.69 8.44
C ARG A 82 8.24 -5.26 8.00
N ASP A 83 9.35 -4.70 8.51
CA ASP A 83 9.81 -3.38 8.08
C ASP A 83 10.49 -3.49 6.72
N TYR A 84 9.90 -2.87 5.70
CA TYR A 84 10.43 -2.86 4.35
C TYR A 84 10.47 -1.44 3.80
N GLY A 85 11.66 -1.01 3.38
CA GLY A 85 11.85 0.35 2.86
C GLY A 85 11.48 1.45 3.86
N GLY A 86 11.63 1.19 5.17
CA GLY A 86 11.27 2.11 6.25
C GLY A 86 9.76 2.32 6.41
N SER A 87 8.96 1.28 6.17
CA SER A 87 7.49 1.33 6.29
C SER A 87 7.07 1.68 7.71
N HIS A 88 7.79 1.16 8.71
CA HIS A 88 7.50 1.43 10.13
C HIS A 88 7.70 2.90 10.49
N GLU A 89 8.81 3.50 10.06
CA GLU A 89 9.11 4.91 10.32
C GLU A 89 8.06 5.82 9.65
N LYS A 90 7.73 5.54 8.38
CA LYS A 90 6.69 6.25 7.63
C LYS A 90 5.34 6.20 8.34
N ALA A 91 4.92 5.01 8.77
CA ALA A 91 3.65 4.82 9.48
C ALA A 91 3.62 5.54 10.83
N LYS A 92 4.68 5.42 11.64
CA LYS A 92 4.80 6.12 12.93
C LYS A 92 4.75 7.64 12.75
N LYS A 93 5.43 8.17 11.73
CA LYS A 93 5.43 9.61 11.43
C LYS A 93 4.04 10.08 10.98
N ALA A 94 3.38 9.33 10.10
CA ALA A 94 2.05 9.67 9.62
C ALA A 94 1.02 9.65 10.76
N LEU A 95 1.02 8.63 11.62
CA LEU A 95 0.11 8.53 12.77
C LEU A 95 0.27 9.68 13.77
N LYS A 96 1.44 10.30 13.88
CA LYS A 96 1.65 11.50 14.72
C LYS A 96 1.08 12.77 14.10
N ASN A 97 0.95 12.81 12.78
CA ASN A 97 0.59 14.02 12.03
C ASN A 97 -0.87 14.03 11.56
N ILE A 98 -1.51 12.86 11.50
CA ILE A 98 -2.89 12.73 11.05
C ILE A 98 -3.84 13.37 12.07
N LYS A 99 -4.85 14.12 11.60
CA LYS A 99 -5.74 14.97 12.42
C LYS A 99 -7.19 14.60 12.24
#